data_AF-A0A1I0GDE9-F1
#
_entry.id   AF-A0A1I0GDE9-F1
#
_cell.length_a   1.000
_cell.length_b   1.000
_cell.length_c   1.000
_cell.angle_alpha   90.00
_cell.angle_beta   90.00
_cell.angle_gamma   90.00
#
_symmetry.space_group_name_H-M   'P 1'
#
loop_
_entity.id
_entity.type
_entity.pdbx_description
1 polymer ?
#
loop_
_entity_poly.entity_id
_entity_poly.type
_entity_poly.pdbx_seq_one_letter_code
_entity_poly.pdbx_strand_id
1 'polypeptide(L)'
;MDYYLSPDNCYQRLEDEFIKYGKLIIAVDFDDTIYDFHRLGRTYTNVINLLKRWDRYAQIIIFTGNGVDKLSEIKSYCNRYGIPYDGINCNSMVKVNGRKIYANAYLDDRGGLPMVYDHLNTLIEKIEKGVI
;
A
#
# COMPACT_ATOMS: atom_id res chain seq x y z
N MET A 1 -15.90 22.98 2.03
CA MET A 1 -14.66 22.23 2.36
C MET A 1 -14.36 21.35 1.17
N ASP A 2 -13.10 21.22 0.78
CA ASP A 2 -12.72 20.41 -0.38
C ASP A 2 -13.08 18.95 -0.18
N TYR A 3 -13.53 18.28 -1.24
CA TYR A 3 -14.16 16.97 -1.15
C TYR A 3 -13.29 15.92 -0.43
N TYR A 4 -11.98 15.89 -0.72
CA TYR A 4 -11.03 14.94 -0.13
C TYR A 4 -10.32 15.44 1.14
N LEU A 5 -10.72 16.59 1.69
CA LEU A 5 -10.37 16.95 3.07
C LEU A 5 -11.30 16.29 4.10
N SER A 6 -12.32 15.56 3.65
CA SER A 6 -13.15 14.67 4.47
C SER A 6 -12.56 13.25 4.47
N PRO A 7 -12.16 12.71 5.65
CA PRO A 7 -11.73 11.32 5.77
C PRO A 7 -12.79 10.32 5.27
N ASP A 8 -14.07 10.57 5.56
CA ASP A 8 -15.17 9.69 5.15
C ASP A 8 -15.29 9.58 3.63
N ASN A 9 -15.11 10.70 2.91
CA ASN A 9 -15.13 10.68 1.44
C ASN A 9 -13.92 9.92 0.87
N CYS A 10 -12.76 10.04 1.51
CA CYS A 10 -11.57 9.27 1.13
C CYS A 10 -11.77 7.77 1.34
N TYR A 11 -12.40 7.37 2.45
CA TYR A 11 -12.77 5.99 2.73
C TYR A 11 -13.83 5.47 1.74
N GLN A 12 -14.93 6.20 1.54
CA GLN A 12 -16.03 5.75 0.69
C GLN A 12 -15.56 5.48 -0.74
N ARG A 13 -14.68 6.33 -1.27
CA ARG A 13 -14.08 6.10 -2.60
C ARG A 13 -13.29 4.78 -2.67
N LEU A 14 -12.53 4.42 -1.62
CA LEU A 14 -11.80 3.13 -1.58
C LEU A 14 -12.78 1.95 -1.55
N GLU A 15 -13.82 2.04 -0.72
CA GLU A 15 -14.84 1.01 -0.58
C GLU A 15 -15.60 0.80 -1.89
N ASP A 16 -16.07 1.88 -2.53
CA ASP A 16 -16.80 1.84 -3.79
C ASP A 16 -15.96 1.22 -4.93
N GLU A 17 -14.68 1.58 -5.00
CA GLU A 17 -13.75 0.99 -5.98
C GLU A 17 -13.54 -0.50 -5.73
N PHE A 18 -13.42 -0.93 -4.47
CA PHE A 18 -13.31 -2.35 -4.14
C PHE A 18 -14.59 -3.11 -4.49
N ILE A 19 -15.77 -2.60 -4.13
CA ILE A 19 -17.06 -3.20 -4.49
C ILE A 19 -17.20 -3.34 -6.00
N LYS A 20 -16.78 -2.32 -6.76
CA LYS A 20 -16.92 -2.30 -8.21
C LYS A 20 -15.98 -3.26 -8.93
N TYR A 21 -14.74 -3.38 -8.49
CA TYR A 21 -13.68 -4.11 -9.23
C TYR A 21 -13.18 -5.38 -8.55
N GLY A 22 -13.49 -5.57 -7.27
CA GLY A 22 -13.05 -6.72 -6.45
C GLY A 22 -11.56 -6.75 -6.13
N LYS A 23 -10.79 -5.74 -6.55
CA LYS A 23 -9.34 -5.65 -6.34
C LYS A 23 -8.89 -4.19 -6.28
N LEU A 24 -7.95 -3.90 -5.38
CA LEU A 24 -7.26 -2.60 -5.30
C LEU A 24 -5.82 -2.68 -5.82
N ILE A 25 -5.19 -1.53 -6.02
CA ILE A 25 -3.76 -1.36 -6.27
C ILE A 25 -3.23 -0.51 -5.12
N ILE A 26 -2.28 -1.06 -4.36
CA ILE A 26 -1.66 -0.41 -3.21
C ILE A 26 -0.18 -0.17 -3.55
N ALA A 27 0.19 1.10 -3.66
CA ALA A 27 1.57 1.53 -3.75
C ALA A 27 2.13 1.71 -2.33
N VAL A 28 3.31 1.16 -2.07
CA VAL A 28 3.90 1.12 -0.73
C VAL A 28 5.33 1.64 -0.80
N ASP A 29 5.63 2.71 -0.10
CA ASP A 29 7.03 3.13 0.06
C ASP A 29 7.81 2.12 0.91
N PHE A 30 9.13 2.10 0.77
CA PHE A 30 9.99 1.16 1.47
C PHE A 30 10.53 1.74 2.78
N ASP A 31 11.26 2.85 2.69
CA ASP A 31 12.04 3.42 3.79
C ASP A 31 11.13 4.11 4.80
N ASP A 32 11.29 3.81 6.07
CA ASP A 32 10.43 4.29 7.17
C ASP A 32 8.92 3.98 7.02
N THR A 33 8.53 3.14 6.05
CA THR A 33 7.16 2.66 5.84
C THR A 33 7.05 1.16 6.13
N ILE A 34 7.98 0.35 5.60
CA ILE A 34 8.11 -1.08 5.91
C ILE A 34 9.52 -1.49 6.30
N TYR A 35 10.50 -0.58 6.22
CA TYR A 35 11.91 -0.82 6.52
C TYR A 35 12.49 0.28 7.42
N ASP A 36 13.25 -0.11 8.45
CA ASP A 36 13.92 0.82 9.36
C ASP A 36 15.20 1.39 8.71
N PHE A 37 15.01 2.28 7.75
CA PHE A 37 16.08 2.86 6.94
C PHE A 37 17.13 3.56 7.80
N HIS A 38 16.69 4.32 8.81
CA HIS A 38 17.58 5.02 9.74
C HIS A 38 18.17 4.14 10.84
N ARG A 39 17.80 2.84 10.90
CA ARG A 39 18.30 1.85 11.87
C ARG A 39 18.11 2.30 13.31
N LEU A 40 16.96 2.88 13.60
CA LEU A 40 16.60 3.41 14.92
C LEU A 40 15.94 2.36 15.82
N GLY A 41 15.89 1.10 15.39
CA GLY A 41 15.20 0.01 16.08
C GLY A 41 13.69 0.07 15.88
N ARG A 42 13.22 0.72 14.80
CA ARG A 42 11.80 0.86 14.50
C ARG A 42 11.23 -0.41 13.89
N THR A 43 9.97 -0.67 14.19
CA THR A 43 9.23 -1.81 13.62
C THR A 43 8.03 -1.32 12.84
N TYR A 44 7.80 -1.92 11.67
CA TYR A 44 6.65 -1.61 10.81
C TYR A 44 5.68 -2.77 10.72
N THR A 45 5.60 -3.56 11.79
CA THR A 45 4.84 -4.81 11.87
C THR A 45 3.37 -4.61 11.52
N ASN A 46 2.77 -3.48 11.91
CA ASN A 46 1.37 -3.17 11.59
C ASN A 46 1.15 -3.02 10.08
N VAL A 47 1.98 -2.22 9.40
CA VAL A 47 1.90 -2.03 7.95
C VAL A 47 2.18 -3.35 7.24
N ILE A 48 3.22 -4.08 7.65
CA ILE A 48 3.55 -5.40 7.07
C ILE A 48 2.40 -6.40 7.23
N ASN A 49 1.75 -6.46 8.39
CA ASN A 49 0.61 -7.34 8.62
C ASN A 49 -0.61 -6.92 7.82
N LEU A 50 -0.84 -5.62 7.64
CA LEU A 50 -1.89 -5.10 6.77
C LEU A 50 -1.66 -5.56 5.32
N LEU A 51 -0.44 -5.43 4.79
CA LEU A 51 -0.11 -5.90 3.44
C LEU A 51 -0.33 -7.40 3.26
N LYS A 52 0.04 -8.21 4.25
CA LYS A 52 -0.21 -9.67 4.24
C LYS A 52 -1.70 -10.00 4.14
N ARG A 53 -2.57 -9.24 4.82
CA ARG A 53 -4.03 -9.43 4.71
C ARG A 53 -4.56 -9.03 3.34
N TRP A 54 -3.95 -8.02 2.71
CA TRP A 54 -4.32 -7.53 1.39
C TRP A 54 -3.79 -8.37 0.21
N ASP A 55 -2.87 -9.32 0.41
CA ASP A 55 -2.21 -10.12 -0.64
C ASP A 55 -3.19 -10.68 -1.70
N ARG A 56 -4.34 -11.20 -1.24
CA ARG A 56 -5.35 -11.81 -2.14
C ARG A 56 -6.33 -10.81 -2.75
N TYR A 57 -6.36 -9.57 -2.24
CA TYR A 57 -7.37 -8.55 -2.55
C TYR A 57 -6.78 -7.31 -3.24
N ALA A 58 -5.46 -7.24 -3.39
CA ALA A 58 -4.78 -6.12 -4.02
C ALA A 58 -3.65 -6.56 -4.94
N GLN A 59 -3.27 -5.66 -5.85
CA GLN A 59 -1.93 -5.65 -6.42
C GLN A 59 -1.06 -4.77 -5.52
N ILE A 60 0.03 -5.29 -4.99
CA ILE A 60 0.93 -4.57 -4.09
C ILE A 60 2.21 -4.25 -4.85
N ILE A 61 2.52 -2.95 -4.95
CA ILE A 61 3.72 -2.47 -5.65
C ILE A 61 4.59 -1.75 -4.64
N ILE A 62 5.81 -2.23 -4.45
CA ILE A 62 6.81 -1.46 -3.72
C ILE A 62 7.19 -0.27 -4.61
N PHE A 63 6.81 0.93 -4.19
CA PHE A 63 6.98 2.16 -4.94
C PHE A 63 7.89 3.09 -4.14
N THR A 64 9.19 2.96 -4.37
CA THR A 64 10.24 3.53 -3.52
C THR A 64 11.13 4.50 -4.28
N GLY A 65 11.69 5.47 -3.57
CA GLY A 65 12.74 6.36 -4.08
C GLY A 65 14.09 5.69 -4.32
N ASN A 66 14.28 4.44 -3.89
CA ASN A 66 15.53 3.70 -4.05
C ASN A 66 15.92 3.44 -5.52
N GLY A 67 17.23 3.45 -5.77
CA GLY A 67 17.83 3.14 -7.07
C GLY A 67 17.86 1.64 -7.40
N VAL A 68 18.23 1.33 -8.65
CA VAL A 68 18.30 -0.05 -9.16
C VAL A 68 19.30 -0.93 -8.40
N ASP A 69 20.31 -0.32 -7.79
CA ASP A 69 21.33 -0.95 -6.96
C ASP A 69 20.76 -1.56 -5.67
N LYS A 70 19.63 -1.03 -5.18
CA LYS A 70 18.96 -1.50 -3.96
C LYS A 70 17.88 -2.55 -4.17
N LEU A 71 17.56 -2.89 -5.43
CA LEU A 71 16.49 -3.84 -5.74
C LEU A 71 16.71 -5.23 -5.13
N SER A 72 17.96 -5.70 -5.09
CA SER A 72 18.28 -7.00 -4.48
C SER A 72 18.05 -7.01 -2.97
N GLU A 73 18.41 -5.91 -2.29
CA GLU A 73 18.22 -5.71 -0.85
C GLU A 73 16.72 -5.68 -0.51
N ILE A 74 15.94 -4.91 -1.26
CA ILE A 74 14.48 -4.80 -1.08
C ILE A 74 13.82 -6.16 -1.26
N LYS A 75 14.13 -6.88 -2.36
CA LYS A 75 13.58 -8.24 -2.60
C LYS A 75 13.93 -9.19 -1.46
N SER A 76 15.19 -9.17 -1.02
CA SER A 76 15.66 -10.02 0.08
C SER A 76 14.93 -9.71 1.38
N TYR A 77 14.68 -8.43 1.67
CA TYR A 77 13.91 -7.99 2.83
C TYR A 77 12.46 -8.46 2.75
N CYS A 78 11.76 -8.19 1.64
CA CYS A 78 10.38 -8.61 1.46
C CYS A 78 10.22 -10.13 1.60
N ASN A 79 11.11 -10.91 0.96
CA ASN A 79 11.11 -12.37 1.06
C ASN A 79 11.36 -12.85 2.50
N ARG A 80 12.34 -12.25 3.19
CA ARG A 80 12.69 -12.63 4.57
C ARG A 80 11.54 -12.42 5.56
N TYR A 81 10.76 -11.35 5.38
CA TYR A 81 9.66 -11.00 6.29
C TYR A 81 8.27 -11.41 5.77
N GLY A 82 8.21 -12.06 4.61
CA GLY A 82 6.98 -12.50 3.97
C GLY A 82 6.07 -11.33 3.57
N ILE A 83 6.64 -10.23 3.11
CA ILE A 83 5.89 -9.06 2.63
C ILE A 83 5.46 -9.39 1.18
N PRO A 84 4.15 -9.45 0.88
CA PRO A 84 3.68 -9.70 -0.47
C PRO A 84 3.96 -8.48 -1.36
N TYR A 85 4.36 -8.74 -2.60
CA TYR A 85 4.52 -7.72 -3.64
C TYR A 85 4.48 -8.34 -5.03
N ASP A 86 3.88 -7.64 -5.99
CA ASP A 86 3.83 -8.01 -7.42
C ASP A 86 5.01 -7.42 -8.21
N GLY A 87 5.63 -6.35 -7.69
CA GLY A 87 6.77 -5.71 -8.33
C GLY A 87 7.33 -4.53 -7.54
N ILE A 88 8.43 -3.98 -8.04
CA ILE A 88 9.14 -2.83 -7.45
C ILE A 88 9.29 -1.77 -8.55
N ASN A 89 8.85 -0.54 -8.29
CA ASN A 89 8.92 0.60 -9.22
C ASN A 89 8.44 0.26 -10.65
N CYS A 90 7.39 -0.56 -10.74
CA CYS A 90 6.82 -1.02 -12.00
C CYS A 90 5.43 -0.43 -12.23
N ASN A 91 4.91 -0.59 -13.46
CA ASN A 91 3.55 -0.22 -13.77
C ASN A 91 2.53 -1.05 -12.97
N SER A 92 1.42 -0.41 -12.61
CA SER A 92 0.25 -1.12 -12.11
C SER A 92 -0.50 -1.85 -13.22
N MET A 93 -1.46 -2.70 -12.85
CA MET A 93 -2.37 -3.36 -13.79
C MET A 93 -3.21 -2.36 -14.59
N VAL A 94 -3.45 -1.15 -14.06
CA VAL A 94 -4.01 -0.02 -14.81
C VAL A 94 -2.85 0.74 -15.47
N LYS A 95 -2.78 0.63 -16.79
CA LYS A 95 -1.74 1.31 -17.59
C LYS A 95 -2.07 2.79 -17.73
N VAL A 96 -1.08 3.62 -17.45
CA VAL A 96 -1.13 5.07 -17.62
C VAL A 96 0.13 5.52 -18.36
N ASN A 97 0.04 6.63 -19.09
CA ASN A 97 1.17 7.17 -19.88
C ASN A 97 2.00 8.20 -19.10
N GLY A 98 1.59 8.54 -17.87
CA GLY A 98 2.31 9.47 -17.00
C GLY A 98 3.42 8.79 -16.22
N ARG A 99 4.29 9.59 -15.59
CA ARG A 99 5.35 9.09 -14.69
C ARG A 99 4.80 8.45 -13.42
N LYS A 100 3.68 8.98 -12.89
CA LYS A 100 3.03 8.46 -11.68
C LYS A 100 2.15 7.27 -12.07
N ILE A 101 2.29 6.16 -11.35
CA ILE A 101 1.43 4.99 -11.53
C ILE A 101 0.00 5.28 -11.07
N TYR A 102 -0.97 4.52 -11.57
CA TYR A 102 -2.27 4.48 -10.93
C TYR A 102 -2.20 3.60 -9.67
N ALA A 103 -2.75 4.07 -8.56
CA ALA A 103 -2.94 3.28 -7.35
C ALA A 103 -4.18 3.81 -6.61
N ASN A 104 -4.93 2.90 -5.98
CA ASN A 104 -6.07 3.26 -5.14
C ASN A 104 -5.59 3.81 -3.80
N ALA A 105 -4.46 3.33 -3.27
CA ALA A 105 -3.88 3.79 -2.02
C ALA A 105 -2.36 3.92 -2.11
N TYR A 106 -1.80 4.88 -1.38
CA TYR A 106 -0.37 5.10 -1.18
C TYR A 106 -0.07 4.99 0.32
N LEU A 107 0.60 3.92 0.73
CA LEU A 107 1.17 3.79 2.08
C LEU A 107 2.58 4.36 2.03
N ASP A 108 2.79 5.52 2.66
CA ASP A 108 4.03 6.30 2.57
C ASP A 108 4.14 7.17 3.82
N ASP A 109 5.25 7.09 4.55
CA ASP A 109 5.51 7.81 5.80
C ASP A 109 5.36 9.33 5.65
N ARG A 110 5.64 9.87 4.44
CA ARG A 110 5.50 11.27 4.07
C ARG A 110 4.19 11.58 3.37
N GLY A 111 3.41 10.57 3.02
CA GLY A 111 2.16 10.65 2.27
C GLY A 111 0.88 10.64 3.12
N GLY A 112 0.97 10.80 4.44
CA GLY A 112 -0.21 10.73 5.33
C GLY A 112 -0.58 9.29 5.71
N LEU A 113 0.43 8.45 5.97
CA LEU A 113 0.30 7.04 6.33
C LEU A 113 -0.83 6.70 7.32
N PRO A 114 -1.05 7.42 8.44
CA PRO A 114 -2.05 7.02 9.43
C PRO A 114 -3.47 6.90 8.85
N MET A 115 -3.92 7.89 8.07
CA MET A 115 -5.27 7.89 7.48
C MET A 115 -5.43 6.74 6.47
N VAL A 116 -4.44 6.54 5.61
CA VAL A 116 -4.49 5.48 4.59
C VAL A 116 -4.46 4.10 5.24
N TYR A 117 -3.64 3.92 6.28
CA TYR A 117 -3.61 2.71 7.08
C TYR A 117 -4.99 2.41 7.70
N ASP A 118 -5.61 3.40 8.33
CA ASP A 118 -6.92 3.21 9.00
C ASP A 118 -8.03 2.87 8.00
N HIS A 119 -8.05 3.51 6.82
CA HIS A 119 -9.03 3.21 5.78
C HIS A 119 -8.85 1.79 5.22
N LEU A 120 -7.61 1.41 4.90
CA LEU A 120 -7.31 0.07 4.39
C LEU A 120 -7.58 -1.00 5.45
N ASN A 121 -7.27 -0.75 6.72
CA ASN A 121 -7.54 -1.67 7.82
C ASN A 121 -9.05 -1.85 8.06
N THR A 122 -9.82 -0.76 8.03
CA THR A 122 -11.28 -0.79 8.16
C THR A 122 -11.92 -1.59 7.03
N LEU A 123 -11.48 -1.34 5.79
CA LEU A 123 -12.03 -2.02 4.61
C LEU A 123 -11.71 -3.52 4.62
N ILE A 124 -10.46 -3.92 4.89
CA ILE A 124 -10.10 -5.34 4.92
C ILE A 124 -10.82 -6.09 6.06
N GLU A 125 -11.08 -5.45 7.20
CA GLU A 125 -11.90 -6.04 8.25
C GLU A 125 -13.34 -6.30 7.81
N LYS A 126 -13.94 -5.39 7.03
CA LYS A 126 -15.30 -5.59 6.47
C LYS A 126 -15.33 -6.74 5.47
N ILE A 127 -14.31 -6.83 4.60
CA ILE A 127 -14.15 -7.92 3.63
C ILE A 127 -13.99 -9.27 4.36
N GLU A 128 -13.10 -9.36 5.34
CA GLU A 128 -12.85 -10.60 6.09
C GLU A 128 -14.06 -11.05 6.92
N LYS A 129 -14.92 -10.12 7.34
CA LYS A 129 -16.19 -10.41 8.03
C LYS A 129 -17.35 -10.73 7.07
N GLY A 130 -17.15 -10.62 5.76
CA GLY A 130 -18.20 -10.85 4.75
C GLY A 130 -19.31 -9.79 4.76
N VAL A 131 -19.00 -8.56 5.19
CA VAL A 131 -19.94 -7.42 5.18
C VAL A 131 -20.01 -6.78 3.79
N ILE A 132 -18.94 -6.95 3.00
CA ILE A 132 -18.76 -6.47 1.63
C ILE A 132 -18.32 -7.66 0.78
#